data_AF-A0A1W9MWJ4-F1
#
_entry.id   AF-A0A1W9MWJ4-F1
#
_cell.length_a   1.000
_cell.length_b   1.000
_cell.length_c   1.000
_cell.angle_alpha   90.00
_cell.angle_beta   90.00
_cell.angle_gamma   90.00
#
_symmetry.space_group_name_H-M   'P 1'
#
loop_
_entity.id
_entity.type
_entity.pdbx_description
1 polymer ?
#
loop_
_entity_poly.entity_id
_entity_poly.type
_entity_poly.pdbx_seq_one_letter_code
_entity_poly.pdbx_strand_id
1 'polypeptide(L)'
;MNKEPLKTVYKAVSDRYTRFVRFWTEHPNTAFPLRMWERETKKRIAREQETLRFYTERGEKKNRLISAILELKWQVRSILAICFISFSISTFLILDNNFSFRSKSYREFVSQLDDSMLFGTAWMTARTGQLTQRPNLFLIHMIDDMADMSEEPRLRRIVEMYLGIPGDSLWRRLADKSAEIKPPTRSELDQLEDYQRWTLYALAPAAVPLSEEEKASMFSENAHHWGSLTHQLISLYVYWKYQGEDVDTLLDYLSERIAFEAILDIRVTDLYLQRVAFLLSVGRPDLVRPRWVERIIAKQDTDGGWSADWHGWGPDILRFQWKEQGVNAHTTVQGMWALYMLKYRYPEWIEQNYR
;
A
#
# COMPACT_ATOMS: atom_id res chain seq x y z
N MET A 1 -36.59 4.49 -41.72
CA MET A 1 -36.42 5.49 -42.81
C MET A 1 -37.78 6.02 -43.19
N ASN A 2 -38.02 7.33 -43.04
CA ASN A 2 -39.27 7.96 -43.43
C ASN A 2 -39.35 7.98 -44.98
N LYS A 3 -40.25 7.18 -45.58
CA LYS A 3 -40.38 7.02 -47.05
C LYS A 3 -41.14 8.16 -47.72
N GLU A 4 -41.64 9.12 -46.97
CA GLU A 4 -42.43 10.24 -47.49
C GLU A 4 -41.72 11.10 -48.56
N PRO A 5 -40.43 11.45 -48.43
CA PRO A 5 -39.76 12.30 -49.43
C PRO A 5 -39.71 11.65 -50.82
N LEU A 6 -39.50 10.33 -50.85
CA LEU A 6 -39.48 9.54 -52.09
C LEU A 6 -40.86 9.48 -52.75
N LYS A 7 -41.94 9.36 -51.96
CA LYS A 7 -43.31 9.39 -52.49
C LYS A 7 -43.65 10.73 -53.14
N THR A 8 -43.23 11.84 -52.54
CA THR A 8 -43.49 13.20 -53.06
C THR A 8 -42.75 13.46 -54.37
N VAL A 9 -41.48 13.03 -54.46
CA VAL A 9 -40.69 13.13 -55.70
C VAL A 9 -41.28 12.24 -56.79
N TYR A 10 -41.63 10.99 -56.48
CA TYR A 10 -42.20 10.07 -57.46
C TYR A 10 -43.53 10.58 -58.01
N LYS A 11 -44.40 11.12 -57.15
CA LYS A 11 -45.67 11.73 -57.53
C LYS A 11 -45.46 12.96 -58.43
N ALA A 12 -44.53 13.86 -58.07
CA ALA A 12 -44.24 15.04 -58.86
C ALA A 12 -43.66 14.72 -60.26
N VAL A 13 -42.84 13.66 -60.37
CA VAL A 13 -42.32 13.16 -61.65
C VAL A 13 -43.44 12.53 -62.47
N SER A 14 -44.29 11.70 -61.85
CA SER A 14 -45.42 11.05 -62.50
C SER A 14 -46.43 12.06 -63.05
N ASP A 15 -46.88 13.03 -62.24
CA ASP A 15 -47.84 14.06 -62.65
C ASP A 15 -47.32 14.95 -63.80
N ARG A 16 -45.99 15.06 -63.94
CA ARG A 16 -45.36 15.85 -65.00
C ARG A 16 -45.13 15.04 -66.26
N TYR A 17 -44.80 13.75 -66.12
CA TYR A 17 -44.78 12.81 -67.23
C TYR A 17 -46.16 12.71 -67.88
N THR A 18 -47.22 12.60 -67.08
CA THR A 18 -48.61 12.60 -67.57
C THR A 18 -48.96 13.89 -68.30
N ARG A 19 -48.52 15.06 -67.81
CA ARG A 19 -48.71 16.34 -68.50
C ARG A 19 -47.90 16.45 -69.80
N PHE A 20 -46.68 15.92 -69.82
CA PHE A 20 -45.84 15.88 -71.01
C PHE A 20 -46.42 14.97 -72.09
N VAL A 21 -46.85 13.76 -71.72
CA VAL A 21 -47.54 12.82 -72.62
C VAL A 21 -48.80 13.47 -73.18
N ARG A 22 -49.63 14.09 -72.34
CA ARG A 22 -50.85 14.81 -72.76
C ARG A 22 -50.52 15.91 -73.79
N PHE A 23 -49.54 16.78 -73.49
CA PHE A 23 -49.12 17.86 -74.39
C PHE A 23 -48.66 17.33 -75.76
N TRP A 24 -47.92 16.22 -75.77
CA TRP A 24 -47.40 15.60 -76.98
C TRP A 24 -48.51 14.95 -77.83
N THR A 25 -49.50 14.31 -77.20
CA THR A 25 -50.70 13.82 -77.88
C THR A 25 -51.56 14.94 -78.49
N GLU A 26 -51.58 16.11 -77.85
CA GLU A 26 -52.37 17.26 -78.32
C GLU A 26 -51.65 18.06 -79.43
N HIS A 27 -50.32 17.95 -79.58
CA HIS A 27 -49.52 18.77 -80.51
C HIS A 27 -48.50 17.94 -81.32
N PRO A 28 -48.95 16.96 -82.12
CA PRO A 28 -48.08 15.94 -82.74
C PRO A 28 -47.09 16.47 -83.79
N ASN A 29 -47.31 17.68 -84.34
CA ASN A 29 -46.46 18.27 -85.38
C ASN A 29 -45.45 19.30 -84.84
N THR A 30 -45.38 19.50 -83.52
CA THR A 30 -44.34 20.35 -82.93
C THR A 30 -43.04 19.56 -82.79
N ALA A 31 -41.98 19.99 -83.48
CA ALA A 31 -40.63 19.45 -83.34
C ALA A 31 -40.03 19.85 -81.98
N PHE A 32 -40.65 19.37 -80.90
CA PHE A 32 -40.14 19.54 -79.55
C PHE A 32 -38.90 18.65 -79.43
N PRO A 33 -37.71 19.20 -79.10
CA PRO A 33 -36.48 18.43 -79.12
C PRO A 33 -36.50 17.44 -77.95
N LEU A 34 -36.94 16.21 -78.19
CA LEU A 34 -36.97 15.12 -77.21
C LEU A 34 -35.63 14.99 -76.48
N ARG A 35 -34.52 15.19 -77.20
CA ARG A 35 -33.16 15.18 -76.66
C ARG A 35 -32.92 16.29 -75.61
N MET A 36 -33.56 17.46 -75.77
CA MET A 36 -33.48 18.55 -74.80
C MET A 36 -34.24 18.20 -73.53
N TRP A 37 -35.46 17.67 -73.66
CA TRP A 37 -36.27 17.24 -72.52
C TRP A 37 -35.62 16.08 -71.75
N GLU A 38 -35.06 15.10 -72.46
CA GLU A 38 -34.34 13.98 -71.85
C GLU A 38 -33.08 14.46 -71.11
N ARG A 39 -32.31 15.39 -71.72
CA ARG A 39 -31.12 15.98 -71.10
C ARG A 39 -31.49 16.77 -69.83
N GLU A 40 -32.60 17.52 -69.86
CA GLU A 40 -33.03 18.31 -68.71
C GLU A 40 -33.62 17.45 -67.59
N THR A 41 -34.32 16.38 -67.94
CA THR A 41 -34.82 15.39 -66.98
C THR A 41 -33.66 14.64 -66.32
N LYS A 42 -32.65 14.20 -67.09
CA LYS A 42 -31.44 13.55 -66.55
C LYS A 42 -30.66 14.46 -65.60
N LYS A 43 -30.45 15.74 -65.98
CA LYS A 43 -29.80 16.74 -65.10
C LYS A 43 -30.58 16.93 -63.79
N ARG A 44 -31.91 16.96 -63.85
CA ARG A 44 -32.74 17.18 -62.67
C ARG A 44 -32.74 15.97 -61.74
N ILE A 45 -32.82 14.74 -62.29
CA ILE A 45 -32.66 13.50 -61.52
C ILE A 45 -31.28 13.47 -60.85
N ALA A 46 -30.21 13.85 -61.55
CA ALA A 46 -28.87 13.93 -60.96
C ALA A 46 -28.80 14.91 -59.79
N ARG A 47 -29.40 16.12 -59.91
CA ARG A 47 -29.48 17.09 -58.81
C ARG A 47 -30.29 16.58 -57.62
N GLU A 48 -31.41 15.89 -57.85
CA GLU A 48 -32.24 15.31 -56.78
C GLU A 48 -31.52 14.14 -56.08
N GLN A 49 -30.81 13.29 -56.83
CA GLN A 49 -29.96 12.23 -56.27
C GLN A 49 -28.79 12.79 -55.45
N GLU A 50 -28.15 13.87 -55.91
CA GLU A 50 -27.10 14.58 -55.18
C GLU A 50 -27.64 15.19 -53.88
N THR A 51 -28.84 15.79 -53.94
CA THR A 51 -29.54 16.32 -52.76
C THR A 51 -29.87 15.21 -51.76
N LEU A 52 -30.36 14.05 -52.21
CA LEU A 52 -30.63 12.88 -51.37
C LEU A 52 -29.35 12.30 -50.74
N ARG A 53 -28.24 12.24 -51.49
CA ARG A 53 -26.92 11.84 -50.95
C ARG A 53 -26.47 12.81 -49.87
N PHE A 54 -26.57 14.12 -50.09
CA PHE A 54 -26.21 15.14 -49.10
C PHE A 54 -26.99 14.99 -47.79
N TYR A 55 -28.31 14.78 -47.84
CA TYR A 55 -29.12 14.55 -46.64
C TYR A 55 -28.78 13.24 -45.92
N THR A 56 -28.47 12.18 -46.67
CA THR A 56 -28.09 10.88 -46.10
C THR A 56 -26.73 10.96 -45.41
N GLU A 57 -25.72 11.54 -46.06
CA GLU A 57 -24.39 11.76 -45.49
C GLU A 57 -24.45 12.66 -44.24
N ARG A 58 -25.28 13.71 -44.27
CA ARG A 58 -25.49 14.58 -43.10
C ARG A 58 -26.17 13.83 -41.95
N GLY A 59 -27.12 12.95 -42.25
CA GLY A 59 -27.78 12.07 -41.28
C GLY A 59 -26.82 11.05 -40.66
N GLU A 60 -25.97 10.42 -41.46
CA GLU A 60 -24.94 9.50 -40.98
C GLU A 60 -23.89 10.22 -40.12
N LYS A 61 -23.41 11.40 -40.54
CA LYS A 61 -22.48 12.22 -39.75
C LYS A 61 -23.11 12.60 -38.40
N LYS A 62 -24.39 12.96 -38.38
CA LYS A 62 -25.14 13.26 -37.15
C LYS A 62 -25.24 12.02 -36.25
N ASN A 63 -25.56 10.85 -36.80
CA ASN A 63 -25.66 9.61 -36.02
C ASN A 63 -24.30 9.17 -35.46
N ARG A 64 -23.22 9.28 -36.25
CA ARG A 64 -21.84 9.03 -35.79
C ARG A 64 -21.45 9.98 -34.65
N LEU A 65 -21.78 11.27 -34.78
CA LEU A 65 -21.54 12.27 -33.73
C LEU A 65 -22.33 11.94 -32.45
N ILE A 66 -23.61 11.56 -32.58
CA ILE A 66 -24.43 11.15 -31.43
C ILE A 66 -23.85 9.90 -30.76
N SER A 67 -23.45 8.88 -31.53
CA SER A 67 -22.81 7.67 -31.00
C SER A 67 -21.54 8.02 -30.24
N ALA A 68 -20.66 8.81 -30.85
CA ALA A 68 -19.41 9.25 -30.22
C ALA A 68 -19.66 10.04 -28.92
N ILE A 69 -20.67 10.91 -28.88
CA ILE A 69 -21.05 11.64 -27.66
C ILE A 69 -21.57 10.68 -26.58
N LEU A 70 -22.37 9.67 -26.95
CA LEU A 70 -22.89 8.68 -26.00
C LEU A 70 -21.77 7.77 -25.47
N GLU A 71 -20.87 7.32 -26.33
CA GLU A 71 -19.67 6.55 -25.96
C GLU A 71 -18.78 7.34 -25.01
N LEU A 72 -18.48 8.60 -25.33
CA LEU A 72 -17.69 9.47 -24.45
C LEU A 72 -18.39 9.67 -23.09
N LYS A 73 -19.71 9.92 -23.07
CA LYS A 73 -20.47 10.04 -21.83
C LYS A 73 -20.42 8.76 -21.00
N TRP A 74 -20.48 7.60 -21.65
CA TRP A 74 -20.38 6.30 -20.97
C TRP A 74 -18.98 6.09 -20.40
N GLN A 75 -17.92 6.35 -21.17
CA GLN A 75 -16.53 6.28 -20.71
C GLN A 75 -16.28 7.20 -19.51
N VAL A 76 -16.72 8.46 -19.58
CA VAL A 76 -16.58 9.42 -18.48
C VAL A 76 -17.31 8.92 -17.22
N ARG A 77 -18.54 8.41 -17.35
CA ARG A 77 -19.29 7.83 -16.22
C ARG A 77 -18.58 6.63 -15.61
N SER A 78 -18.03 5.74 -16.45
CA SER A 78 -17.29 4.56 -15.99
C SER A 78 -16.01 4.96 -15.24
N ILE A 79 -15.24 5.92 -15.77
CA ILE A 79 -14.05 6.45 -15.09
C ILE A 79 -14.43 7.06 -13.73
N LEU A 80 -15.47 7.91 -13.69
CA LEU A 80 -15.94 8.51 -12.44
C LEU A 80 -16.41 7.46 -11.43
N ALA A 81 -17.11 6.42 -11.88
CA ALA A 81 -17.54 5.32 -11.02
C ALA A 81 -16.34 4.54 -10.44
N ILE A 82 -15.32 4.24 -11.27
CA ILE A 82 -14.09 3.58 -10.83
C ILE A 82 -13.36 4.47 -9.80
N CYS A 83 -13.18 5.76 -10.10
CA CYS A 83 -12.56 6.70 -9.17
C CYS A 83 -13.30 6.77 -7.84
N PHE A 84 -14.63 6.81 -7.86
CA PHE A 84 -15.46 6.84 -6.66
C PHE A 84 -15.35 5.54 -5.84
N ILE A 85 -15.36 4.38 -6.50
CA ILE A 85 -15.19 3.08 -5.85
C ILE A 85 -13.80 2.98 -5.21
N SER A 86 -12.74 3.32 -5.96
CA SER A 86 -11.37 3.32 -5.44
C SER A 86 -11.21 4.26 -4.25
N PHE A 87 -11.76 5.48 -4.33
CA PHE A 87 -11.75 6.44 -3.23
C PHE A 87 -12.48 5.91 -1.99
N SER A 88 -13.65 5.28 -2.18
CA SER A 88 -14.44 4.71 -1.09
C SER A 88 -13.72 3.54 -0.42
N ILE A 89 -13.11 2.66 -1.20
CA ILE A 89 -12.31 1.53 -0.69
C ILE A 89 -11.11 2.05 0.10
N SER A 90 -10.32 2.97 -0.47
CA SER A 90 -9.15 3.54 0.23
C SER A 90 -9.55 4.24 1.52
N THR A 91 -10.65 5.01 1.50
CA THR A 91 -11.18 5.68 2.70
C THR A 91 -11.58 4.66 3.75
N PHE A 92 -12.32 3.61 3.36
CA PHE A 92 -12.71 2.55 4.26
C PHE A 92 -11.50 1.84 4.89
N LEU A 93 -10.48 1.51 4.10
CA LEU A 93 -9.28 0.83 4.58
C LEU A 93 -8.45 1.70 5.53
N ILE A 94 -8.33 3.00 5.25
CA ILE A 94 -7.68 3.95 6.15
C ILE A 94 -8.48 4.05 7.46
N LEU A 95 -9.82 4.10 7.38
CA LEU A 95 -10.65 4.13 8.58
C LEU A 95 -10.52 2.84 9.40
N ASP A 96 -10.56 1.67 8.77
CA ASP A 96 -10.37 0.38 9.46
C ASP A 96 -8.98 0.23 10.10
N ASN A 97 -7.94 0.77 9.45
CA ASN A 97 -6.59 0.78 10.02
C ASN A 97 -6.50 1.65 11.29
N ASN A 98 -7.24 2.76 11.35
CA ASN A 98 -7.01 3.79 12.37
C ASN A 98 -8.09 3.87 13.45
N PHE A 99 -9.26 3.26 13.26
CA PHE A 99 -10.39 3.36 14.18
C PHE A 99 -10.99 2.00 14.51
N SER A 100 -11.21 1.75 15.80
CA SER A 100 -11.93 0.58 16.28
C SER A 100 -13.44 0.82 16.23
N PHE A 101 -14.16 0.12 15.35
CA PHE A 101 -15.62 0.23 15.26
C PHE A 101 -16.36 -0.39 16.46
N ARG A 102 -15.67 -1.23 17.25
CA ARG A 102 -16.17 -1.79 18.51
C ARG A 102 -15.13 -1.51 19.59
N SER A 103 -15.49 -0.73 20.59
CA SER A 103 -14.64 -0.54 21.77
C SER A 103 -14.65 -1.82 22.61
N LYS A 104 -13.47 -2.39 22.85
CA LYS A 104 -13.30 -3.41 23.89
C LYS A 104 -13.33 -2.70 25.25
N SER A 105 -13.91 -3.33 26.26
CA SER A 105 -13.72 -2.89 27.63
C SER A 105 -12.26 -3.11 28.05
N TYR A 106 -11.81 -2.36 29.06
CA TYR A 106 -10.48 -2.55 29.66
C TYR A 106 -10.20 -4.03 29.97
N ARG A 107 -11.14 -4.72 30.62
CA ARG A 107 -10.99 -6.14 31.00
C ARG A 107 -10.85 -7.06 29.79
N GLU A 108 -11.66 -6.86 28.75
CA GLU A 108 -11.58 -7.67 27.53
C GLU A 108 -10.25 -7.46 26.80
N PHE A 109 -9.79 -6.21 26.71
CA PHE A 109 -8.51 -5.92 26.09
C PHE A 109 -7.34 -6.54 26.86
N VAL A 110 -7.28 -6.34 28.19
CA VAL A 110 -6.22 -6.89 29.03
C VAL A 110 -6.20 -8.42 28.98
N SER A 111 -7.36 -9.07 29.02
CA SER A 111 -7.44 -10.54 28.87
C SER A 111 -6.85 -11.00 27.54
N GLN A 112 -7.20 -10.33 26.43
CA GLN A 112 -6.66 -10.68 25.11
C GLN A 112 -5.16 -10.42 25.00
N LEU A 113 -4.67 -9.33 25.60
CA LEU A 113 -3.25 -9.00 25.66
C LEU A 113 -2.48 -10.10 26.41
N ASP A 114 -2.97 -10.49 27.59
CA ASP A 114 -2.35 -11.53 28.42
C ASP A 114 -2.37 -12.90 27.73
N ASP A 115 -3.48 -13.27 27.09
CA ASP A 115 -3.57 -14.49 26.28
C ASP A 115 -2.56 -14.46 25.13
N SER A 116 -2.50 -13.36 24.37
CA SER A 116 -1.55 -13.22 23.26
C SER A 116 -0.10 -13.32 23.72
N MET A 117 0.24 -12.70 24.85
CA MET A 117 1.57 -12.80 25.45
C MET A 117 1.87 -14.23 25.91
N LEU A 118 0.90 -14.94 26.49
CA LEU A 118 1.06 -16.33 26.90
C LEU A 118 1.35 -17.24 25.70
N PHE A 119 0.53 -17.15 24.64
CA PHE A 119 0.70 -17.96 23.43
C PHE A 119 2.02 -17.65 22.71
N GLY A 120 2.38 -16.38 22.56
CA GLY A 120 3.63 -16.02 21.90
C GLY A 120 4.88 -16.40 22.71
N THR A 121 4.80 -16.35 24.05
CA THR A 121 5.89 -16.83 24.92
C THR A 121 6.06 -18.35 24.79
N ALA A 122 4.96 -19.09 24.74
CA ALA A 122 4.98 -20.53 24.48
C ALA A 122 5.57 -20.83 23.09
N TRP A 123 5.19 -20.07 22.07
CA TRP A 123 5.71 -20.19 20.70
C TRP A 123 7.23 -20.00 20.66
N MET A 124 7.75 -18.93 21.27
CA MET A 124 9.18 -18.62 21.32
C MET A 124 9.96 -19.70 22.09
N THR A 125 9.40 -20.16 23.22
CA THR A 125 10.02 -21.21 24.04
C THR A 125 10.15 -22.52 23.24
N ALA A 126 9.09 -22.92 22.52
CA ALA A 126 9.09 -24.12 21.70
C ALA A 126 10.08 -24.06 20.53
N ARG A 127 10.42 -22.86 20.07
CA ARG A 127 11.34 -22.60 18.95
C ARG A 127 12.66 -21.98 19.37
N THR A 128 13.01 -22.13 20.64
CA THR A 128 14.27 -21.69 21.22
C THR A 128 15.48 -22.00 20.33
N GLY A 129 15.62 -23.24 19.85
CA GLY A 129 16.76 -23.64 19.04
C GLY A 129 16.86 -22.85 17.73
N GLN A 130 15.73 -22.51 17.11
CA GLN A 130 15.69 -21.66 15.91
C GLN A 130 16.14 -20.23 16.25
N LEU A 131 15.70 -19.70 17.39
CA LEU A 131 16.04 -18.35 17.84
C LEU A 131 17.53 -18.22 18.20
N THR A 132 18.17 -19.27 18.74
CA THR A 132 19.55 -19.18 19.24
C THR A 132 20.62 -19.66 18.25
N GLN A 133 20.32 -20.58 17.32
CA GLN A 133 21.34 -21.16 16.43
C GLN A 133 21.70 -20.31 15.20
N ARG A 134 20.77 -19.46 14.73
CA ARG A 134 21.02 -18.47 13.65
C ARG A 134 20.32 -17.15 14.00
N PRO A 135 20.74 -16.49 15.08
CA PRO A 135 19.99 -15.37 15.62
C PRO A 135 20.15 -14.17 14.70
N ASN A 136 19.02 -13.56 14.34
CA ASN A 136 19.01 -12.13 14.11
C ASN A 136 19.19 -11.48 15.49
N LEU A 137 20.30 -10.77 15.68
CA LEU A 137 20.73 -10.29 16.99
C LEU A 137 19.88 -9.15 17.55
N PHE A 138 19.14 -8.46 16.68
CA PHE A 138 18.06 -7.59 17.14
C PHE A 138 16.95 -8.36 17.85
N LEU A 139 16.65 -9.60 17.44
CA LEU A 139 15.60 -10.37 18.10
C LEU A 139 16.02 -10.77 19.52
N ILE A 140 17.29 -11.14 19.71
CA ILE A 140 17.79 -11.43 21.06
C ILE A 140 17.75 -10.18 21.94
N HIS A 141 18.11 -9.01 21.40
CA HIS A 141 17.95 -7.74 22.12
C HIS A 141 16.50 -7.50 22.58
N MET A 142 15.53 -7.72 21.69
CA MET A 142 14.11 -7.57 22.03
C MET A 142 13.66 -8.58 23.08
N ILE A 143 14.13 -9.84 22.99
CA ILE A 143 13.82 -10.88 23.99
C ILE A 143 14.43 -10.54 25.35
N ASP A 144 15.65 -10.01 25.38
CA ASP A 144 16.31 -9.56 26.60
C ASP A 144 15.55 -8.40 27.25
N ASP A 145 15.14 -7.39 26.46
CA ASP A 145 14.32 -6.28 26.95
C ASP A 145 12.96 -6.78 27.50
N MET A 146 12.33 -7.76 26.82
CA MET A 146 11.11 -8.41 27.33
C MET A 146 11.35 -9.17 28.64
N ALA A 147 12.46 -9.90 28.76
CA ALA A 147 12.81 -10.64 29.95
C ALA A 147 13.12 -9.72 31.13
N ASP A 148 13.78 -8.59 30.87
CA ASP A 148 14.06 -7.54 31.87
C ASP A 148 12.78 -6.92 32.41
N MET A 149 11.84 -6.53 31.53
CA MET A 149 10.63 -5.81 31.94
C MET A 149 9.56 -6.68 32.60
N SER A 150 9.51 -7.98 32.28
CA SER A 150 8.46 -8.90 32.74
C SER A 150 8.89 -9.88 33.82
N GLU A 151 10.20 -10.01 34.03
CA GLU A 151 10.82 -11.06 34.85
C GLU A 151 10.43 -12.49 34.40
N GLU A 152 10.00 -12.70 33.14
CA GLU A 152 9.59 -14.01 32.64
C GLU A 152 10.80 -14.95 32.46
N PRO A 153 10.93 -16.03 33.28
CA PRO A 153 12.11 -16.88 33.29
C PRO A 153 12.32 -17.65 31.99
N ARG A 154 11.26 -17.93 31.23
CA ARG A 154 11.39 -18.61 29.93
C ARG A 154 12.10 -17.73 28.90
N LEU A 155 11.81 -16.43 28.88
CA LEU A 155 12.48 -15.48 27.99
C LEU A 155 13.95 -15.29 28.39
N ARG A 156 14.22 -15.15 29.70
CA ARG A 156 15.59 -15.07 30.19
C ARG A 156 16.43 -16.27 29.76
N ARG A 157 15.87 -17.48 29.87
CA ARG A 157 16.56 -18.70 29.45
C ARG A 157 16.96 -18.65 27.98
N ILE A 158 16.09 -18.15 27.09
CA ILE A 158 16.40 -18.01 25.64
C ILE A 158 17.64 -17.13 25.46
N VAL A 159 17.72 -16.00 26.16
CA VAL A 159 18.88 -15.10 26.12
C VAL A 159 20.13 -15.79 26.66
N GLU A 160 20.06 -16.43 27.82
CA GLU A 160 21.19 -17.13 28.43
C GLU A 160 21.76 -18.24 27.52
N MET A 161 20.89 -19.02 26.87
CA MET A 161 21.32 -20.03 25.91
C MET A 161 22.00 -19.42 24.69
N TYR A 162 21.51 -18.28 24.20
CA TYR A 162 22.20 -17.57 23.13
C TYR A 162 23.59 -17.09 23.59
N LEU A 163 23.67 -16.45 24.76
CA LEU A 163 24.93 -15.94 25.31
C LEU A 163 25.94 -17.07 25.59
N GLY A 164 25.46 -18.28 25.89
CA GLY A 164 26.29 -19.48 26.04
C GLY A 164 26.93 -19.99 24.74
N ILE A 165 26.45 -19.57 23.56
CA ILE A 165 27.04 -19.93 22.27
C ILE A 165 28.21 -18.97 22.00
N PRO A 166 29.44 -19.46 21.77
CA PRO A 166 30.55 -18.60 21.38
C PRO A 166 30.24 -17.88 20.06
N GLY A 167 30.52 -16.59 20.00
CA GLY A 167 30.37 -15.79 18.79
C GLY A 167 31.11 -14.47 18.94
N ASP A 168 31.67 -13.99 17.86
CA ASP A 168 32.60 -12.86 17.85
C ASP A 168 32.20 -11.74 16.89
N SER A 169 30.96 -11.79 16.42
CA SER A 169 30.38 -10.74 15.61
C SER A 169 30.12 -9.48 16.44
N LEU A 170 30.41 -8.31 15.86
CA LEU A 170 30.10 -7.00 16.48
C LEU A 170 28.62 -6.88 16.88
N TRP A 171 27.72 -7.49 16.12
CA TRP A 171 26.29 -7.57 16.40
C TRP A 171 25.98 -8.16 17.78
N ARG A 172 26.87 -8.99 18.36
CA ARG A 172 26.69 -9.60 19.69
C ARG A 172 26.51 -8.53 20.77
N ARG A 173 27.03 -7.32 20.57
CA ARG A 173 26.84 -6.18 21.49
C ARG A 173 25.38 -5.80 21.72
N LEU A 174 24.48 -6.16 20.82
CA LEU A 174 23.04 -5.98 21.01
C LEU A 174 22.47 -6.82 22.17
N ALA A 175 23.08 -7.98 22.45
CA ALA A 175 22.69 -8.90 23.52
C ALA A 175 23.68 -8.91 24.70
N ASP A 176 24.96 -8.61 24.46
CA ASP A 176 26.01 -8.56 25.47
C ASP A 176 26.88 -7.32 25.26
N LYS A 177 26.60 -6.26 26.01
CA LYS A 177 27.33 -4.98 25.91
C LYS A 177 28.84 -5.12 26.18
N SER A 178 29.25 -6.17 26.89
CA SER A 178 30.65 -6.45 27.23
C SER A 178 31.38 -7.28 26.16
N ALA A 179 30.66 -7.76 25.13
CA ALA A 179 31.25 -8.54 24.06
C ALA A 179 32.41 -7.79 23.38
N GLU A 180 33.48 -8.55 23.12
CA GLU A 180 34.69 -8.06 22.46
C GLU A 180 34.33 -7.42 21.10
N ILE A 181 34.88 -6.23 20.85
CA ILE A 181 34.73 -5.55 19.57
C ILE A 181 35.73 -6.14 18.60
N LYS A 182 35.24 -6.98 17.68
CA LYS A 182 36.00 -7.35 16.48
C LYS A 182 35.47 -6.55 15.29
N PRO A 183 36.30 -5.67 14.69
CA PRO A 183 35.91 -4.92 13.51
C PRO A 183 35.52 -5.87 12.37
N PRO A 184 34.36 -5.67 11.70
CA PRO A 184 34.03 -6.41 10.51
C PRO A 184 35.08 -6.19 9.42
N THR A 185 35.31 -7.21 8.60
CA THR A 185 36.11 -7.11 7.40
C THR A 185 35.44 -6.18 6.38
N ARG A 186 36.23 -5.63 5.45
CA ARG A 186 35.69 -4.81 4.36
C ARG A 186 34.64 -5.56 3.53
N SER A 187 34.88 -6.85 3.24
CA SER A 187 33.93 -7.67 2.49
C SER A 187 32.60 -7.87 3.23
N GLU A 188 32.62 -7.92 4.56
CA GLU A 188 31.37 -7.99 5.34
C GLU A 188 30.65 -6.65 5.27
N LEU A 189 31.35 -5.53 5.45
CA LEU A 189 30.75 -4.20 5.35
C LEU A 189 30.14 -3.91 3.96
N ASP A 190 30.80 -4.36 2.89
CA ASP A 190 30.33 -4.17 1.51
C ASP A 190 29.05 -4.97 1.19
N GLN A 191 28.70 -5.97 2.01
CA GLN A 191 27.47 -6.77 1.87
C GLN A 191 26.30 -6.24 2.70
N LEU A 192 26.56 -5.27 3.58
CA LEU A 192 25.53 -4.71 4.46
C LEU A 192 24.74 -3.62 3.73
N GLU A 193 23.44 -3.60 4.01
CA GLU A 193 22.60 -2.44 3.67
C GLU A 193 22.98 -1.23 4.53
N ASP A 194 22.66 -0.02 4.07
CA ASP A 194 23.06 1.22 4.72
C ASP A 194 22.66 1.26 6.22
N TYR A 195 21.42 0.88 6.54
CA TYR A 195 20.94 0.87 7.94
C TYR A 195 21.67 -0.16 8.80
N GLN A 196 22.13 -1.27 8.23
CA GLN A 196 22.90 -2.26 8.96
C GLN A 196 24.26 -1.69 9.31
N ARG A 197 24.89 -0.96 8.38
CA ARG A 197 26.14 -0.22 8.63
C ARG A 197 25.94 0.89 9.66
N TRP A 198 24.86 1.66 9.58
CA TRP A 198 24.52 2.67 10.59
C TRP A 198 24.34 2.06 11.99
N THR A 199 23.73 0.88 12.07
CA THR A 199 23.58 0.17 13.34
C THR A 199 24.93 -0.32 13.88
N LEU A 200 25.81 -0.86 13.03
CA LEU A 200 27.15 -1.26 13.46
C LEU A 200 27.99 -0.07 13.91
N TYR A 201 27.88 1.06 13.20
CA TYR A 201 28.45 2.33 13.64
C TYR A 201 27.92 2.73 15.01
N ALA A 202 26.60 2.64 15.23
CA ALA A 202 26.00 2.91 16.54
C ALA A 202 26.49 2.00 17.68
N LEU A 203 26.86 0.75 17.38
CA LEU A 203 27.41 -0.18 18.38
C LEU A 203 28.89 0.08 18.70
N ALA A 204 29.68 0.47 17.69
CA ALA A 204 31.11 0.72 17.80
C ALA A 204 31.62 1.69 16.72
N PRO A 205 31.50 3.02 16.91
CA PRO A 205 31.84 4.03 15.90
C PRO A 205 33.29 3.94 15.41
N ALA A 206 34.22 3.59 16.31
CA ALA A 206 35.63 3.45 15.98
C ALA A 206 35.95 2.21 15.12
N ALA A 207 35.15 1.15 15.23
CA ALA A 207 35.35 -0.10 14.49
C ALA A 207 34.68 -0.06 13.12
N VAL A 208 33.58 0.68 12.98
CA VAL A 208 32.84 0.83 11.72
C VAL A 208 32.62 2.32 11.44
N PRO A 209 33.68 3.07 11.10
CA PRO A 209 33.52 4.50 10.82
C PRO A 209 32.65 4.70 9.57
N LEU A 210 31.70 5.63 9.68
CA LEU A 210 30.92 6.10 8.53
C LEU A 210 31.60 7.29 7.86
N SER A 211 31.44 7.40 6.54
CA SER A 211 31.78 8.63 5.80
C SER A 211 30.88 9.79 6.25
N GLU A 212 31.27 11.02 5.91
CA GLU A 212 30.45 12.20 6.24
C GLU A 212 29.11 12.18 5.49
N GLU A 213 29.07 11.64 4.27
CA GLU A 213 27.84 11.45 3.51
C GLU A 213 26.91 10.42 4.18
N GLU A 214 27.49 9.32 4.69
CA GLU A 214 26.73 8.27 5.39
C GLU A 214 26.16 8.79 6.72
N LYS A 215 26.93 9.57 7.48
CA LYS A 215 26.43 10.26 8.68
C LYS A 215 25.33 11.26 8.31
N ALA A 216 25.54 12.08 7.29
CA ALA A 216 24.54 13.03 6.83
C ALA A 216 23.23 12.34 6.42
N SER A 217 23.31 11.14 5.84
CA SER A 217 22.15 10.30 5.52
C SER A 217 21.49 9.71 6.77
N MET A 218 22.27 9.14 7.69
CA MET A 218 21.78 8.55 8.95
C MET A 218 21.07 9.58 9.84
N PHE A 219 21.59 10.80 9.91
CA PHE A 219 21.04 11.90 10.73
C PHE A 219 20.12 12.84 9.94
N SER A 220 19.74 12.49 8.70
CA SER A 220 18.88 13.34 7.89
C SER A 220 17.43 13.27 8.37
N GLU A 221 16.82 14.43 8.59
CA GLU A 221 15.38 14.51 8.85
C GLU A 221 14.53 14.00 7.68
N ASN A 222 14.96 14.19 6.42
CA ASN A 222 14.10 14.08 5.24
C ASN A 222 14.64 13.21 4.10
N ALA A 223 15.79 12.54 4.27
CA ALA A 223 16.35 11.67 3.22
C ALA A 223 15.54 10.37 3.02
N HIS A 224 14.76 9.95 4.02
CA HIS A 224 14.15 8.61 4.06
C HIS A 224 12.63 8.66 4.15
N HIS A 225 11.99 7.61 3.61
CA HIS A 225 10.53 7.43 3.56
C HIS A 225 10.17 5.95 3.69
N TRP A 226 8.96 5.65 4.13
CA TRP A 226 8.41 4.29 4.20
C TRP A 226 9.28 3.35 5.06
N GLY A 227 9.69 2.22 4.49
CA GLY A 227 10.53 1.24 5.19
C GLY A 227 11.91 1.79 5.57
N SER A 228 12.54 2.58 4.70
CA SER A 228 13.89 3.11 4.99
C SER A 228 13.89 4.10 6.15
N LEU A 229 12.80 4.87 6.31
CA LEU A 229 12.61 5.76 7.47
C LEU A 229 12.52 4.95 8.77
N THR A 230 11.83 3.81 8.74
CA THR A 230 11.75 2.92 9.91
C THR A 230 13.13 2.33 10.23
N HIS A 231 13.87 1.87 9.23
CA HIS A 231 15.24 1.37 9.43
C HIS A 231 16.20 2.45 9.96
N GLN A 232 16.05 3.70 9.54
CA GLN A 232 16.79 4.84 10.09
C GLN A 232 16.49 5.02 11.59
N LEU A 233 15.21 5.00 11.98
CA LEU A 233 14.80 5.08 13.39
C LEU A 233 15.42 3.95 14.21
N ILE A 234 15.47 2.71 13.68
CA ILE A 234 16.10 1.56 14.35
C ILE A 234 17.58 1.84 14.63
N SER A 235 18.33 2.32 13.64
CA SER A 235 19.75 2.64 13.81
C SER A 235 19.97 3.78 14.80
N LEU A 236 19.13 4.81 14.79
CA LEU A 236 19.21 5.93 15.74
C LEU A 236 18.81 5.52 17.16
N TYR A 237 17.84 4.61 17.32
CA TYR A 237 17.52 4.01 18.62
C TYR A 237 18.73 3.29 19.21
N VAL A 238 19.45 2.52 18.40
CA VAL A 238 20.70 1.87 18.84
C VAL A 238 21.77 2.91 19.15
N TYR A 239 21.88 3.96 18.34
CA TYR A 239 22.84 5.04 18.56
C TYR A 239 22.64 5.73 19.90
N TRP A 240 21.40 6.18 20.15
CA TRP A 240 20.98 6.76 21.42
C TRP A 240 21.28 5.83 22.60
N LYS A 241 20.92 4.54 22.50
CA LYS A 241 21.08 3.56 23.58
C LYS A 241 22.53 3.20 23.91
N TYR A 242 23.44 3.27 22.94
CA TYR A 242 24.84 2.81 23.11
C TYR A 242 25.87 3.93 23.18
N GLN A 243 25.64 5.06 22.50
CA GLN A 243 26.54 6.21 22.53
C GLN A 243 26.09 7.27 23.54
N GLY A 244 24.80 7.33 23.88
CA GLY A 244 24.26 8.33 24.81
C GLY A 244 24.35 9.76 24.28
N GLU A 245 24.46 9.92 22.95
CA GLU A 245 24.44 11.22 22.29
C GLU A 245 23.00 11.71 22.09
N ASP A 246 22.83 13.04 22.14
CA ASP A 246 21.54 13.70 22.00
C ASP A 246 21.05 13.65 20.54
N VAL A 247 20.14 12.72 20.29
CA VAL A 247 19.38 12.59 19.04
C VAL A 247 17.87 12.67 19.30
N ASP A 248 17.46 13.13 20.48
CA ASP A 248 16.08 13.05 20.95
C ASP A 248 15.13 13.83 20.03
N THR A 249 15.53 15.05 19.63
CA THR A 249 14.75 15.88 18.70
C THR A 249 14.55 15.19 17.34
N LEU A 250 15.59 14.51 16.83
CA LEU A 250 15.48 13.77 15.57
C LEU A 250 14.61 12.53 15.74
N LEU A 251 14.79 11.77 16.82
CA LEU A 251 13.96 10.60 17.14
C LEU A 251 12.47 10.99 17.23
N ASP A 252 12.15 12.10 17.88
CA ASP A 252 10.79 12.62 17.98
C ASP A 252 10.20 12.96 16.61
N TYR A 253 10.95 13.71 15.80
CA TYR A 253 10.52 14.09 14.46
C TYR A 253 10.29 12.87 13.55
N LEU A 254 11.23 11.92 13.53
CA LEU A 254 11.11 10.72 12.72
C LEU A 254 9.96 9.82 13.22
N SER A 255 9.72 9.76 14.52
CA SER A 255 8.61 9.01 15.12
C SER A 255 7.25 9.56 14.66
N GLU A 256 7.07 10.87 14.66
CA GLU A 256 5.84 11.49 14.15
C GLU A 256 5.63 11.21 12.66
N ARG A 257 6.70 11.28 11.86
CA ARG A 257 6.65 10.92 10.44
C ARG A 257 6.28 9.45 10.23
N ILE A 258 6.86 8.54 11.00
CA ILE A 258 6.55 7.10 10.94
C ILE A 258 5.09 6.86 11.34
N ALA A 259 4.60 7.50 12.38
CA ALA A 259 3.20 7.41 12.79
C ALA A 259 2.27 7.93 11.68
N PHE A 260 2.63 9.03 11.01
CA PHE A 260 1.88 9.54 9.86
C PHE A 260 1.87 8.54 8.69
N GLU A 261 3.01 7.95 8.34
CA GLU A 261 3.05 6.91 7.32
C GLU A 261 2.24 5.68 7.70
N ALA A 262 2.25 5.27 8.97
CA ALA A 262 1.47 4.14 9.49
C ALA A 262 -0.05 4.39 9.46
N ILE A 263 -0.51 5.65 9.50
CA ILE A 263 -1.92 5.99 9.27
C ILE A 263 -2.35 5.59 7.86
N LEU A 264 -1.50 5.85 6.87
CA LEU A 264 -1.78 5.63 5.45
C LEU A 264 -1.45 4.20 5.00
N ASP A 265 -0.47 3.56 5.62
CA ASP A 265 -0.10 2.18 5.33
C ASP A 265 -1.05 1.20 6.01
N ILE A 266 -2.14 0.90 5.30
CA ILE A 266 -3.20 0.00 5.75
C ILE A 266 -2.75 -1.47 5.87
N ARG A 267 -1.62 -1.80 5.25
CA ARG A 267 -1.09 -3.15 5.18
C ARG A 267 -0.50 -3.49 6.53
N VAL A 268 -0.79 -4.69 6.97
CA VAL A 268 -0.24 -5.19 8.22
C VAL A 268 0.76 -6.26 7.85
N THR A 269 2.03 -5.91 7.97
CA THR A 269 3.16 -6.71 7.52
C THR A 269 4.22 -6.68 8.59
N ASP A 270 5.37 -7.32 8.34
CA ASP A 270 6.56 -7.14 9.17
C ASP A 270 6.86 -5.66 9.50
N LEU A 271 6.79 -4.77 8.50
CA LEU A 271 7.02 -3.34 8.71
C LEU A 271 6.01 -2.70 9.66
N TYR A 272 4.78 -3.20 9.71
CA TYR A 272 3.75 -2.70 10.62
C TYR A 272 4.12 -2.99 12.09
N LEU A 273 4.55 -4.23 12.36
CA LEU A 273 5.02 -4.64 13.67
C LEU A 273 6.27 -3.87 14.08
N GLN A 274 7.23 -3.73 13.16
CA GLN A 274 8.44 -2.93 13.37
C GLN A 274 8.11 -1.50 13.78
N ARG A 275 7.25 -0.79 13.03
CA ARG A 275 6.89 0.60 13.33
C ARG A 275 6.28 0.73 14.71
N VAL A 276 5.30 -0.10 15.06
CA VAL A 276 4.67 -0.04 16.38
C VAL A 276 5.68 -0.35 17.48
N ALA A 277 6.49 -1.40 17.32
CA ALA A 277 7.50 -1.77 18.31
C ALA A 277 8.54 -0.66 18.50
N PHE A 278 9.03 -0.04 17.43
CA PHE A 278 10.05 1.00 17.55
C PHE A 278 9.52 2.36 17.98
N LEU A 279 8.26 2.72 17.69
CA LEU A 279 7.62 3.88 18.30
C LEU A 279 7.52 3.70 19.84
N LEU A 280 7.18 2.49 20.29
CA LEU A 280 7.18 2.17 21.72
C LEU A 280 8.59 2.16 22.31
N SER A 281 9.58 1.63 21.60
CA SER A 281 10.94 1.50 22.14
C SER A 281 11.67 2.83 22.31
N VAL A 282 11.35 3.83 21.47
CA VAL A 282 11.88 5.20 21.58
C VAL A 282 11.05 6.11 22.50
N GLY A 283 10.09 5.56 23.26
CA GLY A 283 9.35 6.34 24.26
C GLY A 283 8.15 7.12 23.73
N ARG A 284 7.57 6.73 22.58
CA ARG A 284 6.43 7.41 21.95
C ARG A 284 5.15 6.57 21.90
N PRO A 285 4.63 6.08 23.05
CA PRO A 285 3.37 5.35 23.08
C PRO A 285 2.16 6.23 22.68
N ASP A 286 2.27 7.56 22.85
CA ASP A 286 1.27 8.54 22.44
C ASP A 286 0.95 8.51 20.94
N LEU A 287 1.95 8.12 20.13
CA LEU A 287 1.80 8.01 18.67
C LEU A 287 1.18 6.68 18.22
N VAL A 288 1.08 5.69 19.11
CA VAL A 288 0.54 4.37 18.80
C VAL A 288 -0.97 4.36 18.98
N ARG A 289 -1.70 4.05 17.90
CA ARG A 289 -3.17 4.00 17.93
C ARG A 289 -3.68 2.69 18.54
N PRO A 290 -4.78 2.71 19.31
CA PRO A 290 -5.39 1.50 19.87
C PRO A 290 -5.69 0.43 18.83
N ARG A 291 -6.24 0.87 17.69
CA ARG A 291 -6.58 0.00 16.57
C ARG A 291 -5.36 -0.75 16.05
N TRP A 292 -4.17 -0.16 16.09
CA TRP A 292 -2.97 -0.83 15.61
C TRP A 292 -2.62 -2.03 16.47
N VAL A 293 -2.66 -1.87 17.78
CA VAL A 293 -2.43 -2.94 18.76
C VAL A 293 -3.51 -4.02 18.65
N GLU A 294 -4.77 -3.64 18.50
CA GLU A 294 -5.85 -4.61 18.26
C GLU A 294 -5.62 -5.45 17.00
N ARG A 295 -5.14 -4.83 15.91
CA ARG A 295 -4.83 -5.54 14.66
C ARG A 295 -3.65 -6.48 14.83
N ILE A 296 -2.63 -6.10 15.61
CA ILE A 296 -1.51 -6.98 15.98
C ILE A 296 -2.03 -8.21 16.71
N ILE A 297 -2.80 -8.03 17.78
CA ILE A 297 -3.38 -9.12 18.58
C ILE A 297 -4.28 -10.02 17.71
N ALA A 298 -5.18 -9.42 16.93
CA ALA A 298 -6.13 -10.16 16.09
C ALA A 298 -5.47 -10.95 14.94
N LYS A 299 -4.17 -10.75 14.72
CA LYS A 299 -3.40 -11.37 13.65
C LYS A 299 -2.31 -12.31 14.13
N GLN A 300 -2.28 -12.56 15.44
CA GLN A 300 -1.54 -13.68 15.98
C GLN A 300 -2.19 -14.98 15.49
N ASP A 301 -1.39 -15.88 14.94
CA ASP A 301 -1.83 -17.20 14.53
C ASP A 301 -2.14 -18.07 15.76
N THR A 302 -2.92 -19.13 15.56
CA THR A 302 -3.35 -20.02 16.64
C THR A 302 -2.20 -20.74 17.35
N ASP A 303 -1.01 -20.81 16.74
CA ASP A 303 0.18 -21.36 17.38
C ASP A 303 0.92 -20.35 18.27
N GLY A 304 0.50 -19.08 18.25
CA GLY A 304 1.06 -17.98 19.04
C GLY A 304 2.05 -17.09 18.31
N GLY A 305 2.42 -17.38 17.06
CA GLY A 305 3.33 -16.53 16.30
C GLY A 305 2.62 -15.60 15.31
N TRP A 306 3.42 -14.81 14.60
CA TRP A 306 2.96 -13.93 13.51
C TRP A 306 3.64 -14.27 12.20
N SER A 307 2.88 -14.22 11.11
CA SER A 307 3.37 -14.33 9.74
C SER A 307 4.00 -13.01 9.26
N ALA A 308 4.84 -13.02 8.21
CA ALA A 308 5.40 -11.78 7.63
C ALA A 308 4.43 -11.06 6.70
N ASP A 309 3.60 -11.83 6.00
CA ASP A 309 2.68 -11.35 4.98
C ASP A 309 1.25 -11.53 5.50
N TRP A 310 0.44 -10.48 5.58
CA TRP A 310 -0.97 -10.62 5.99
C TRP A 310 -1.88 -10.23 4.84
N HIS A 311 -2.94 -11.03 4.62
CA HIS A 311 -3.88 -10.81 3.54
C HIS A 311 -3.23 -10.81 2.14
N GLY A 312 -2.14 -11.55 1.98
CA GLY A 312 -1.37 -11.64 0.74
C GLY A 312 -0.51 -10.40 0.42
N TRP A 313 -0.45 -9.41 1.30
CA TRP A 313 0.48 -8.30 1.18
C TRP A 313 1.78 -8.65 1.91
N GLY A 314 2.87 -8.68 1.15
CA GLY A 314 4.22 -8.79 1.72
C GLY A 314 4.90 -7.44 1.94
N PRO A 315 6.19 -7.45 2.31
CA PRO A 315 6.97 -6.22 2.51
C PRO A 315 7.04 -5.34 1.25
N ASP A 316 7.02 -5.96 0.06
CA ASP A 316 7.02 -5.28 -1.24
C ASP A 316 5.65 -4.65 -1.56
N ILE A 317 5.59 -3.33 -1.74
CA ILE A 317 4.34 -2.54 -1.94
C ILE A 317 3.52 -2.98 -3.17
N LEU A 318 4.16 -3.59 -4.18
CA LEU A 318 3.51 -4.00 -5.43
C LEU A 318 3.38 -5.52 -5.58
N ARG A 319 3.75 -6.30 -4.56
CA ARG A 319 3.75 -7.76 -4.65
C ARG A 319 2.67 -8.35 -3.76
N PHE A 320 1.57 -8.73 -4.41
CA PHE A 320 0.55 -9.55 -3.80
C PHE A 320 0.88 -11.04 -3.99
N GLN A 321 0.98 -11.80 -2.91
CA GLN A 321 1.19 -13.25 -2.94
C GLN A 321 0.02 -13.96 -2.27
N TRP A 322 -0.59 -14.91 -2.99
CA TRP A 322 -1.68 -15.72 -2.44
C TRP A 322 -1.23 -16.72 -1.38
N LYS A 323 0.07 -17.03 -1.33
CA LYS A 323 0.65 -17.91 -0.34
C LYS A 323 1.24 -17.04 0.76
N GLU A 324 0.56 -16.99 1.91
CA GLU A 324 1.12 -16.34 3.09
C GLU A 324 2.45 -17.01 3.45
N GLN A 325 3.49 -16.20 3.60
CA GLN A 325 4.71 -16.68 4.24
C GLN A 325 4.37 -17.10 5.66
N GLY A 326 4.74 -18.34 6.02
CA GLY A 326 4.42 -18.88 7.32
C GLY A 326 5.01 -18.06 8.47
N VAL A 327 4.47 -18.30 9.65
CA VAL A 327 4.94 -17.76 10.92
C VAL A 327 6.46 -17.81 11.03
N ASN A 328 7.08 -16.69 11.42
CA ASN A 328 8.52 -16.60 11.59
C ASN A 328 8.94 -15.86 12.87
N ALA A 329 10.20 -16.04 13.25
CA ALA A 329 10.76 -15.47 14.47
C ALA A 329 10.79 -13.94 14.48
N HIS A 330 11.03 -13.31 13.34
CA HIS A 330 11.22 -11.88 13.24
C HIS A 330 9.95 -11.12 13.61
N THR A 331 8.85 -11.40 12.91
CA THR A 331 7.54 -10.82 13.19
C THR A 331 7.02 -11.23 14.56
N THR A 332 7.24 -12.48 14.96
CA THR A 332 6.75 -12.96 16.27
C THR A 332 7.40 -12.22 17.42
N VAL A 333 8.72 -12.07 17.41
CA VAL A 333 9.44 -11.37 18.48
C VAL A 333 9.09 -9.87 18.49
N GLN A 334 8.94 -9.23 17.34
CA GLN A 334 8.54 -7.82 17.27
C GLN A 334 7.13 -7.57 17.80
N GLY A 335 6.16 -8.39 17.40
CA GLY A 335 4.80 -8.32 17.92
C GLY A 335 4.78 -8.52 19.42
N MET A 336 5.47 -9.55 19.90
CA MET A 336 5.62 -9.81 21.34
C MET A 336 6.26 -8.65 22.08
N TRP A 337 7.33 -8.06 21.54
CA TRP A 337 8.01 -6.94 22.17
C TRP A 337 7.11 -5.72 22.32
N ALA A 338 6.32 -5.40 21.28
CA ALA A 338 5.31 -4.34 21.35
C ALA A 338 4.26 -4.62 22.46
N LEU A 339 3.74 -5.85 22.54
CA LEU A 339 2.75 -6.22 23.58
C LEU A 339 3.34 -6.14 25.00
N TYR A 340 4.57 -6.62 25.18
CA TYR A 340 5.27 -6.55 26.47
C TYR A 340 5.54 -5.10 26.90
N MET A 341 5.97 -4.23 25.98
CA MET A 341 6.15 -2.80 26.28
C MET A 341 4.83 -2.15 26.71
N LEU A 342 3.71 -2.44 26.04
CA LEU A 342 2.41 -1.90 26.45
C LEU A 342 1.97 -2.41 27.83
N LYS A 343 2.23 -3.68 28.15
CA LYS A 343 1.86 -4.27 29.44
C LYS A 343 2.69 -3.74 30.60
N TYR A 344 4.01 -3.69 30.42
CA TYR A 344 4.96 -3.49 31.52
C TYR A 344 5.64 -2.12 31.53
N ARG A 345 5.85 -1.52 30.35
CA ARG A 345 6.53 -0.21 30.22
C ARG A 345 5.54 0.96 30.11
N TYR A 346 4.40 0.76 29.47
CA TYR A 346 3.37 1.79 29.24
C TYR A 346 1.95 1.35 29.65
N PRO A 347 1.73 0.82 30.87
CA PRO A 347 0.40 0.37 31.30
C PRO A 347 -0.65 1.49 31.26
N GLU A 348 -0.26 2.75 31.48
CA GLU A 348 -1.12 3.92 31.40
C GLU A 348 -1.72 4.14 30.02
N TRP A 349 -1.03 3.73 28.95
CA TRP A 349 -1.59 3.79 27.60
C TRP A 349 -2.84 2.90 27.49
N ILE A 350 -2.85 1.74 28.15
CA ILE A 350 -4.01 0.85 28.16
C ILE A 350 -5.18 1.51 28.89
N GLU A 351 -4.93 2.10 30.06
CA GLU A 351 -5.94 2.77 30.88
C GLU A 351 -6.57 3.99 30.17
N GLN A 352 -5.77 4.74 29.42
CA GLN A 352 -6.24 5.90 28.67
C GLN A 352 -7.13 5.52 27.48
N ASN A 353 -6.81 4.39 26.84
CA ASN A 353 -7.44 3.99 25.57
C ASN A 353 -8.61 3.00 25.74
N TYR A 354 -8.68 2.28 26.86
CA TYR A 354 -9.73 1.31 27.15
C TYR A 354 -10.36 1.59 28.53
N ARG A 355 -11.68 1.76 28.56
CA ARG A 355 -12.45 2.05 29.78
C ARG A 355 -13.23 0.85 30.30
#